data_AF-F4PQR4-F1
#
_entry.id   AF-F4PQR4-F1
#
_cell.length_a   1.000
_cell.length_b   1.000
_cell.length_c   1.000
_cell.angle_alpha   90.00
_cell.angle_beta   90.00
_cell.angle_gamma   90.00
#
_symmetry.space_group_name_H-M   'P 1'
#
loop_
_entity.id
_entity.type
_entity.pdbx_description
1 polymer ?
#
loop_
_entity_poly.entity_id
_entity_poly.type
_entity_poly.pdbx_seq_one_letter_code
_entity_poly.pdbx_strand_id
1 'polypeptide(L)'
;MTYFQRHQQRQEQRQQLKMSEREALTIEERVASRSDLDTLSCAICLSLVAAPIKQCASGHLGCGGCLDQIARSANPICPQCRIPISNGRLSRSLVADHMLSSLKVHCVNHFKYSHQRKKWEKNARGCQEIVTVATSDNHKLTCQYVLVKCQHKGCNEESLNDEMANHIVQCEYRSNIPCPFDDICKFTGTTTQLAQHILNSIYEHVKVNKEIEDIKIRSLEQELSKSGSRIKSLEKELKECKESIKIHCENQFKYSKDSKKWEKDARGCQEIVTVATSDNHKLICKYNLVKCQHKGCDVELLKDDMANHLAQCKYQPKEEKISCPFGTDICKYTGTKTEIDQHILNSISHHINVNNQRIDDQIKSLQQEFKDCMKSIKESNKNTKEEIQNSISMHIEANNQITDTNVEDLRLELMELIKESNKHAVIQFEWVIPNYLLKCPPPKARQG
;
A
#
# COMPACT_ATOMS: atom_id res chain seq x y z
N MET A 1 -13.32 -54.01 22.70
CA MET A 1 -14.47 -53.49 23.48
C MET A 1 -15.51 -54.58 23.73
N THR A 2 -15.76 -54.89 24.99
CA THR A 2 -16.75 -55.88 25.44
C THR A 2 -18.19 -55.37 25.24
N TYR A 3 -19.18 -56.28 25.19
CA TYR A 3 -20.60 -55.94 25.03
C TYR A 3 -21.10 -54.93 26.07
N PHE A 4 -20.61 -55.05 27.31
CA PHE A 4 -20.92 -54.17 28.43
C PHE A 4 -20.43 -52.72 28.20
N GLN A 5 -19.19 -52.55 27.72
CA GLN A 5 -18.61 -51.22 27.42
C GLN A 5 -19.39 -50.49 26.30
N ARG A 6 -19.85 -51.22 25.27
CA ARG A 6 -20.68 -50.63 24.20
C ARG A 6 -22.09 -50.28 24.68
N HIS A 7 -22.63 -50.99 25.67
CA HIS A 7 -23.93 -50.69 26.26
C HIS A 7 -23.85 -49.44 27.14
N GLN A 8 -22.81 -49.30 27.97
CA GLN A 8 -22.54 -48.09 28.75
C GLN A 8 -22.33 -46.86 27.85
N GLN A 9 -21.46 -46.94 26.84
CA GLN A 9 -21.27 -45.83 25.89
C GLN A 9 -22.56 -45.41 25.18
N ARG A 10 -23.44 -46.35 24.84
CA ARG A 10 -24.74 -46.04 24.22
C ARG A 10 -25.72 -45.43 25.20
N GLN A 11 -25.67 -45.81 26.48
CA GLN A 11 -26.50 -45.17 27.50
C GLN A 11 -26.00 -43.76 27.82
N GLU A 12 -24.69 -43.55 27.91
CA GLU A 12 -24.06 -42.24 28.08
C GLU A 12 -24.33 -41.34 26.88
N GLN A 13 -24.19 -41.84 25.64
CA GLN A 13 -24.58 -41.09 24.43
C GLN A 13 -26.07 -40.75 24.43
N ARG A 14 -26.94 -41.68 24.84
CA ARG A 14 -28.39 -41.40 24.94
C ARG A 14 -28.72 -40.38 26.04
N GLN A 15 -27.97 -40.37 27.14
CA GLN A 15 -28.13 -39.37 28.20
C GLN A 15 -27.59 -38.00 27.76
N GLN A 16 -26.45 -37.96 27.07
CA GLN A 16 -25.88 -36.74 26.48
C GLN A 16 -26.78 -36.15 25.38
N LEU A 17 -27.34 -36.99 24.50
CA LEU A 17 -28.33 -36.56 23.50
C LEU A 17 -29.59 -35.98 24.15
N LYS A 18 -30.11 -36.62 25.21
CA LYS A 18 -31.26 -36.11 25.97
C LYS A 18 -30.99 -34.82 26.75
N MET A 19 -29.74 -34.60 27.18
CA MET A 19 -29.32 -33.34 27.80
C MET A 19 -29.17 -32.23 26.76
N SER A 20 -28.55 -32.53 25.62
CA SER A 20 -28.39 -31.62 24.48
C SER A 20 -29.74 -31.15 23.90
N GLU A 21 -30.75 -32.02 23.83
CA GLU A 21 -32.10 -31.64 23.36
C GLU A 21 -32.84 -30.70 24.33
N ARG A 22 -32.61 -30.81 25.65
CA ARG A 22 -33.22 -29.92 26.65
C ARG A 22 -32.57 -28.54 26.71
N GLU A 23 -31.35 -28.42 26.19
CA GLU A 23 -30.58 -27.18 26.15
C GLU A 23 -30.63 -26.52 24.77
N ALA A 24 -31.39 -27.06 23.81
CA ALA A 24 -31.54 -26.48 22.48
C ALA A 24 -32.42 -25.22 22.51
N LEU A 25 -31.91 -24.12 21.95
CA LEU A 25 -32.65 -22.87 21.83
C LEU A 25 -33.83 -23.02 20.86
N THR A 26 -35.04 -22.76 21.36
CA THR A 26 -36.29 -22.91 20.59
C THR A 26 -36.54 -21.77 19.60
N ILE A 27 -37.47 -21.95 18.66
CA ILE A 27 -37.83 -20.89 17.69
C ILE A 27 -38.51 -19.73 18.42
N GLU A 28 -39.34 -20.03 19.42
CA GLU A 28 -40.08 -19.11 20.26
C GLU A 28 -39.16 -18.14 21.01
N GLU A 29 -38.06 -18.66 21.57
CA GLU A 29 -37.04 -17.86 22.27
C GLU A 29 -36.24 -16.96 21.30
N ARG A 30 -36.29 -17.25 20.01
CA ARG A 30 -35.58 -16.50 18.96
C ARG A 30 -36.46 -15.47 18.25
N VAL A 31 -37.78 -15.44 18.47
CA VAL A 31 -38.68 -14.50 17.77
C VAL A 31 -38.28 -13.06 18.09
N ALA A 32 -38.11 -12.25 17.04
CA ALA A 32 -37.62 -10.87 17.17
C ALA A 32 -38.68 -9.93 17.73
N SER A 33 -39.97 -10.22 17.50
CA SER A 33 -41.10 -9.40 17.92
C SER A 33 -42.06 -10.19 18.81
N ARG A 34 -42.33 -9.67 20.01
CA ARG A 34 -43.26 -10.32 20.94
C ARG A 34 -44.69 -10.36 20.42
N SER A 35 -45.14 -9.31 19.72
CA SER A 35 -46.49 -9.25 19.13
C SER A 35 -46.72 -10.35 18.10
N ASP A 36 -45.68 -10.69 17.33
CA ASP A 36 -45.77 -11.69 16.26
C ASP A 36 -45.84 -13.11 16.86
N LEU A 37 -45.09 -13.35 17.94
CA LEU A 37 -45.18 -14.58 18.72
C LEU A 37 -46.56 -14.76 19.36
N ASP A 38 -47.11 -13.70 19.96
CA ASP A 38 -48.43 -13.78 20.60
C ASP A 38 -49.55 -14.02 19.55
N THR A 39 -49.44 -13.41 18.36
CA THR A 39 -50.37 -13.61 17.22
C THR A 39 -50.38 -15.04 16.69
N LEU A 40 -49.21 -15.70 16.70
CA LEU A 40 -49.03 -17.07 16.24
C LEU A 40 -48.95 -18.06 17.41
N SER A 41 -49.55 -17.74 18.56
CA SER A 41 -49.59 -18.64 19.71
C SER A 41 -50.84 -19.52 19.69
N CYS A 42 -50.68 -20.80 20.04
CA CYS A 42 -51.79 -21.73 20.18
C CYS A 42 -52.44 -21.56 21.56
N ALA A 43 -53.73 -21.25 21.61
CA ALA A 43 -54.46 -21.09 22.88
C ALA A 43 -54.59 -22.38 23.72
N ILE A 44 -54.18 -23.54 23.17
CA ILE A 44 -54.26 -24.84 23.85
C ILE A 44 -52.93 -25.22 24.47
N CYS A 45 -51.84 -25.27 23.68
CA CYS A 45 -50.52 -25.65 24.18
C CYS A 45 -49.68 -24.45 24.65
N LEU A 46 -50.14 -23.22 24.41
CA LEU A 46 -49.46 -21.98 24.78
C LEU A 46 -48.06 -21.83 24.17
N SER A 47 -47.78 -22.56 23.09
CA SER A 47 -46.55 -22.49 22.30
C SER A 47 -46.86 -21.89 20.93
N LEU A 48 -45.82 -21.63 20.14
CA LEU A 48 -45.99 -21.23 18.74
C LEU A 48 -46.78 -22.31 17.98
N VAL A 49 -47.72 -21.88 17.14
CA VAL A 49 -48.55 -22.81 16.39
C VAL A 49 -47.69 -23.72 15.51
N ALA A 50 -47.90 -25.03 15.63
CA ALA A 50 -47.17 -26.03 14.84
C ALA A 50 -47.97 -26.43 13.60
N ALA A 51 -47.29 -26.55 12.47
CA ALA A 51 -47.88 -27.04 11.22
C ALA A 51 -48.35 -28.50 11.36
N PRO A 52 -49.49 -28.89 10.77
CA PRO A 52 -50.40 -28.05 9.98
C PRO A 52 -51.23 -27.11 10.88
N ILE A 53 -51.25 -25.81 10.57
CA ILE A 53 -52.03 -24.84 11.35
C ILE A 53 -53.49 -24.89 10.89
N LYS A 54 -54.41 -25.02 11.85
CA LYS A 54 -55.85 -25.06 11.60
C LYS A 54 -56.53 -23.82 12.16
N GLN A 55 -57.65 -23.46 11.56
CA GLN A 55 -58.51 -22.38 12.00
C GLN A 55 -59.96 -22.84 12.12
N CYS A 56 -60.68 -22.28 13.10
CA CYS A 56 -62.14 -22.43 13.18
C CYS A 56 -62.83 -21.55 12.13
N ALA A 57 -64.16 -21.69 12.00
CA ALA A 57 -64.97 -20.88 11.08
C ALA A 57 -64.89 -19.35 11.31
N SER A 58 -64.44 -18.91 12.50
CA SER A 58 -64.22 -17.49 12.83
C SER A 58 -62.75 -17.05 12.75
N GLY A 59 -61.84 -17.91 12.25
CA GLY A 59 -60.44 -17.55 12.02
C GLY A 59 -59.49 -17.73 13.21
N HIS A 60 -59.94 -18.27 14.36
CA HIS A 60 -59.06 -18.56 15.49
C HIS A 60 -58.12 -19.72 15.19
N LEU A 61 -56.82 -19.49 15.35
CA LEU A 61 -55.74 -20.42 14.99
C LEU A 61 -55.41 -21.41 16.12
N GLY A 62 -54.93 -22.58 15.74
CA GLY A 62 -54.32 -23.55 16.65
C GLY A 62 -53.54 -24.62 15.92
N CYS A 63 -52.68 -25.33 16.65
CA CYS A 63 -51.95 -26.48 16.10
C CYS A 63 -52.95 -27.54 15.61
N GLY A 64 -52.66 -28.21 14.50
CA GLY A 64 -53.52 -29.26 13.96
C GLY A 64 -53.82 -30.34 14.99
N GLY A 65 -52.79 -30.86 15.66
CA GLY A 65 -52.96 -31.86 16.72
C GLY A 65 -53.82 -31.38 17.90
N CYS A 66 -53.67 -30.12 18.31
CA CYS A 66 -54.44 -29.55 19.42
C CYS A 66 -55.92 -29.37 19.06
N LEU A 67 -56.22 -28.75 17.92
CA LEU A 67 -57.60 -28.52 17.49
C LEU A 67 -58.32 -29.82 17.11
N ASP A 68 -57.59 -30.79 16.53
CA ASP A 68 -58.16 -32.11 16.22
C ASP A 68 -58.51 -32.90 17.49
N GLN A 69 -57.74 -32.75 18.56
CA GLN A 69 -58.07 -33.36 19.84
C GLN A 69 -59.36 -32.77 20.43
N ILE A 70 -59.54 -31.44 20.38
CA ILE A 70 -60.79 -30.81 20.82
C ILE A 70 -61.97 -31.20 19.93
N ALA A 71 -61.77 -31.29 18.61
CA ALA A 71 -62.81 -31.70 17.68
C ALA A 71 -63.31 -33.14 17.91
N ARG A 72 -62.50 -34.01 18.53
CA ARG A 72 -62.87 -35.38 18.95
C ARG A 72 -63.42 -35.48 20.37
N SER A 73 -63.46 -34.38 21.11
CA SER A 73 -63.97 -34.36 22.49
C SER A 73 -65.51 -34.40 22.54
N ALA A 74 -66.06 -34.67 23.72
CA ALA A 74 -67.50 -34.71 23.95
C ALA A 74 -68.21 -33.37 23.67
N ASN A 75 -67.49 -32.24 23.75
CA ASN A 75 -68.02 -30.91 23.45
C ASN A 75 -67.05 -30.16 22.50
N PRO A 76 -67.15 -30.38 21.18
CA PRO A 76 -66.19 -29.88 20.21
C PRO A 76 -66.45 -28.40 19.87
N ILE A 77 -66.03 -27.51 20.75
CA ILE A 77 -66.11 -26.05 20.58
C ILE A 77 -64.71 -25.41 20.52
N CYS A 78 -64.59 -24.31 19.78
CA CYS A 78 -63.35 -23.53 19.73
C CYS A 78 -63.04 -22.95 21.13
N PRO A 79 -61.82 -23.13 21.67
CA PRO A 79 -61.47 -22.58 22.99
C PRO A 79 -61.51 -21.05 23.10
N GLN A 80 -61.34 -20.34 21.98
CA GLN A 80 -61.32 -18.87 21.97
C GLN A 80 -62.72 -18.26 21.77
N CYS A 81 -63.52 -18.75 20.81
CA CYS A 81 -64.84 -18.16 20.50
C CYS A 81 -66.05 -19.05 20.82
N ARG A 82 -65.83 -20.28 21.30
CA ARG A 82 -66.87 -21.26 21.66
C ARG A 82 -67.78 -21.73 20.52
N ILE A 83 -67.45 -21.41 19.26
CA ILE A 83 -68.19 -21.87 18.09
C ILE A 83 -67.91 -23.37 17.85
N PRO A 84 -68.90 -24.18 17.44
CA PRO A 84 -68.69 -25.60 17.15
C PRO A 84 -67.65 -25.84 16.05
N ILE A 85 -66.69 -26.74 16.31
CA ILE A 85 -65.57 -27.08 15.41
C ILE A 85 -65.62 -28.52 14.87
N SER A 86 -66.67 -29.28 15.18
CA SER A 86 -66.91 -30.63 14.63
C SER A 86 -67.31 -30.61 13.14
N ASN A 87 -67.28 -31.79 12.50
CA ASN A 87 -67.84 -32.04 11.16
C ASN A 87 -67.29 -31.13 10.05
N GLY A 88 -65.97 -31.05 9.91
CA GLY A 88 -65.32 -30.32 8.81
C GLY A 88 -65.25 -28.79 8.99
N ARG A 89 -65.64 -28.26 10.15
CA ARG A 89 -65.56 -26.82 10.49
C ARG A 89 -64.15 -26.34 10.88
N LEU A 90 -63.17 -27.24 10.88
CA LEU A 90 -61.75 -26.91 10.96
C LEU A 90 -61.14 -26.95 9.57
N SER A 91 -60.56 -25.83 9.16
CA SER A 91 -59.83 -25.73 7.89
C SER A 91 -58.35 -25.49 8.15
N ARG A 92 -57.49 -25.97 7.25
CA ARG A 92 -56.06 -25.61 7.28
C ARG A 92 -55.91 -24.15 6.86
N SER A 93 -55.15 -23.36 7.62
CA SER A 93 -54.85 -21.98 7.28
C SER A 93 -53.48 -21.90 6.59
N LEU A 94 -53.48 -21.87 5.26
CA LEU A 94 -52.25 -21.69 4.47
C LEU A 94 -51.62 -20.31 4.70
N VAL A 95 -52.46 -19.30 4.98
CA VAL A 95 -51.99 -17.96 5.34
C VAL A 95 -51.22 -18.00 6.65
N ALA A 96 -51.72 -18.70 7.67
CA ALA A 96 -51.01 -18.86 8.93
C ALA A 96 -49.72 -19.69 8.77
N ASP A 97 -49.74 -20.74 7.93
CA ASP A 97 -48.52 -21.52 7.59
C ASP A 97 -47.46 -20.61 6.95
N HIS A 98 -47.85 -19.73 6.03
CA HIS A 98 -46.96 -18.75 5.41
C HIS A 98 -46.48 -17.70 6.42
N MET A 99 -47.35 -17.18 7.28
CA MET A 99 -46.98 -16.24 8.33
C MET A 99 -45.93 -16.84 9.27
N LEU A 100 -46.12 -18.09 9.71
CA LEU A 100 -45.15 -18.83 10.51
C LEU A 100 -43.81 -18.97 9.79
N SER A 101 -43.83 -19.31 8.50
CA SER A 101 -42.62 -19.45 7.69
C SER A 101 -41.88 -18.12 7.53
N SER A 102 -42.61 -17.00 7.41
CA SER A 102 -42.07 -15.65 7.30
C SER A 102 -41.74 -14.99 8.65
N LEU A 103 -42.01 -15.67 9.77
CA LEU A 103 -41.83 -15.12 11.12
C LEU A 103 -40.36 -14.74 11.33
N LYS A 104 -40.13 -13.51 11.77
CA LYS A 104 -38.79 -12.96 11.98
C LYS A 104 -38.19 -13.50 13.27
N VAL A 105 -37.03 -14.13 13.15
CA VAL A 105 -36.28 -14.74 14.25
C VAL A 105 -34.82 -14.29 14.20
N HIS A 106 -34.22 -14.09 15.36
CA HIS A 106 -32.78 -13.93 15.48
C HIS A 106 -32.06 -15.21 15.08
N CYS A 107 -30.88 -15.09 14.48
CA CYS A 107 -29.98 -16.21 14.26
C CYS A 107 -29.72 -16.99 15.56
N VAL A 108 -29.54 -18.31 15.50
CA VAL A 108 -29.20 -19.12 16.69
C VAL A 108 -27.87 -18.65 17.32
N ASN A 109 -26.91 -18.23 16.49
CA ASN A 109 -25.62 -17.69 16.93
C ASN A 109 -25.71 -16.25 17.48
N HIS A 110 -26.90 -15.65 17.53
CA HIS A 110 -27.16 -14.42 18.30
C HIS A 110 -27.10 -14.68 19.82
N PHE A 111 -27.30 -15.93 20.23
CA PHE A 111 -27.39 -16.32 21.63
C PHE A 111 -26.20 -17.20 22.02
N LYS A 112 -25.84 -17.16 23.30
CA LYS A 112 -24.89 -18.07 23.93
C LYS A 112 -25.53 -18.73 25.13
N TYR A 113 -25.23 -20.00 25.37
CA TYR A 113 -25.70 -20.68 26.56
C TYR A 113 -24.80 -20.33 27.75
N SER A 114 -25.38 -19.81 28.82
CA SER A 114 -24.68 -19.55 30.08
C SER A 114 -24.81 -20.78 30.98
N HIS A 115 -23.77 -21.62 31.05
CA HIS A 115 -23.76 -22.82 31.91
C HIS A 115 -23.94 -22.50 33.40
N GLN A 116 -23.46 -21.33 33.86
CA GLN A 116 -23.64 -20.88 35.24
C GLN A 116 -25.11 -20.58 35.57
N ARG A 117 -25.83 -19.97 34.62
CA ARG A 117 -27.25 -19.58 34.80
C ARG A 117 -28.23 -20.57 34.20
N LYS A 118 -27.73 -21.62 33.52
CA LYS A 118 -28.50 -22.62 32.77
C LYS A 118 -29.55 -21.98 31.86
N LYS A 119 -29.14 -20.92 31.13
CA LYS A 119 -30.04 -20.12 30.29
C LYS A 119 -29.31 -19.55 29.07
N TRP A 120 -30.04 -19.44 27.97
CA TRP A 120 -29.60 -18.70 26.79
C TRP A 120 -29.66 -17.19 27.00
N GLU A 121 -28.56 -16.52 26.68
CA GLU A 121 -28.42 -15.06 26.79
C GLU A 121 -27.96 -14.48 25.46
N LYS A 122 -28.32 -13.23 25.18
CA LYS A 122 -27.86 -12.53 23.97
C LYS A 122 -26.34 -12.39 24.00
N ASN A 123 -25.68 -12.75 22.91
CA ASN A 123 -24.25 -12.61 22.74
C ASN A 123 -23.97 -11.32 21.97
N ALA A 124 -23.32 -10.35 22.61
CA ALA A 124 -22.90 -9.10 21.97
C ALA A 124 -21.92 -9.32 20.80
N ARG A 125 -21.15 -10.42 20.83
CA ARG A 125 -20.25 -10.85 19.75
C ARG A 125 -20.89 -11.88 18.81
N GLY A 126 -22.18 -12.16 18.98
CA GLY A 126 -22.92 -13.11 18.15
C GLY A 126 -23.52 -12.45 16.91
N CYS A 127 -24.11 -13.27 16.05
CA CYS A 127 -24.77 -12.81 14.83
C CYS A 127 -25.94 -11.87 15.17
N GLN A 128 -25.97 -10.68 14.56
CA GLN A 128 -27.05 -9.70 14.75
C GLN A 128 -28.16 -9.80 13.69
N GLU A 129 -28.03 -10.70 12.72
CA GLU A 129 -29.00 -10.84 11.65
C GLU A 129 -30.35 -11.40 12.15
N ILE A 130 -31.42 -10.80 11.65
CA ILE A 130 -32.79 -11.27 11.82
C ILE A 130 -33.21 -11.90 10.50
N VAL A 131 -33.48 -13.19 10.53
CA VAL A 131 -33.88 -14.01 9.39
C VAL A 131 -35.32 -14.48 9.58
N THR A 132 -35.90 -15.16 8.59
CA THR A 132 -37.21 -15.81 8.76
C THR A 132 -37.05 -17.25 9.23
N VAL A 133 -38.09 -17.85 9.80
CA VAL A 133 -38.11 -19.28 10.14
C VAL A 133 -37.72 -20.12 8.93
N ALA A 134 -38.28 -19.84 7.76
CA ALA A 134 -37.99 -20.58 6.53
C ALA A 134 -36.53 -20.47 6.06
N THR A 135 -35.89 -19.32 6.28
CA THR A 135 -34.50 -19.08 5.82
C THR A 135 -33.45 -19.35 6.91
N SER A 136 -33.87 -19.65 8.14
CA SER A 136 -32.98 -19.80 9.29
C SER A 136 -31.94 -20.91 9.09
N ASP A 137 -32.34 -22.05 8.54
CA ASP A 137 -31.42 -23.17 8.31
C ASP A 137 -30.40 -22.86 7.22
N ASN A 138 -30.81 -22.15 6.16
CA ASN A 138 -29.88 -21.71 5.13
C ASN A 138 -28.87 -20.70 5.68
N HIS A 139 -29.34 -19.70 6.45
CA HIS A 139 -28.44 -18.75 7.10
C HIS A 139 -27.47 -19.46 8.04
N LYS A 140 -27.88 -20.51 8.77
CA LYS A 140 -26.97 -21.28 9.66
C LYS A 140 -25.75 -21.83 8.91
N LEU A 141 -25.91 -22.24 7.65
CA LEU A 141 -24.81 -22.76 6.82
C LEU A 141 -23.85 -21.67 6.36
N THR A 142 -24.32 -20.43 6.20
CA THR A 142 -23.53 -19.30 5.71
C THR A 142 -23.19 -18.28 6.80
N CYS A 143 -23.60 -18.52 8.04
CA CYS A 143 -23.44 -17.59 9.15
C CYS A 143 -21.95 -17.47 9.50
N GLN A 144 -21.44 -16.25 9.54
CA GLN A 144 -20.04 -15.98 9.89
C GLN A 144 -19.71 -16.33 11.35
N TYR A 145 -20.73 -16.31 12.22
CA TYR A 145 -20.61 -16.62 13.65
C TYR A 145 -20.88 -18.09 13.98
N VAL A 146 -20.91 -18.98 12.98
CA VAL A 146 -21.02 -20.42 13.23
C VAL A 146 -19.64 -20.97 13.60
N LEU A 147 -19.59 -21.83 14.61
CA LEU A 147 -18.38 -22.54 14.98
C LEU A 147 -18.09 -23.61 13.91
N VAL A 148 -16.94 -23.52 13.26
CA VAL A 148 -16.50 -24.46 12.22
C VAL A 148 -15.20 -25.13 12.63
N LYS A 149 -15.00 -26.36 12.17
CA LYS A 149 -13.74 -27.11 12.32
C LYS A 149 -12.76 -26.74 11.22
N CYS A 150 -11.48 -26.69 11.55
CA CYS A 150 -10.42 -26.52 10.55
C CYS A 150 -10.47 -27.66 9.51
N GLN A 151 -10.32 -27.28 8.23
CA GLN A 151 -10.34 -28.23 7.10
C GLN A 151 -9.03 -29.01 6.91
N HIS A 152 -7.93 -28.59 7.55
CA HIS A 152 -6.63 -29.23 7.40
C HIS A 152 -6.56 -30.51 8.24
N LYS A 153 -6.19 -31.63 7.59
CA LYS A 153 -6.05 -32.93 8.25
C LYS A 153 -5.01 -32.86 9.38
N GLY A 154 -5.44 -33.15 10.60
CA GLY A 154 -4.60 -33.13 11.81
C GLY A 154 -4.83 -31.93 12.71
N CYS A 155 -5.55 -30.90 12.25
CA CYS A 155 -5.96 -29.77 13.08
C CYS A 155 -7.35 -30.03 13.69
N ASN A 156 -7.46 -29.95 15.02
CA ASN A 156 -8.72 -30.10 15.76
C ASN A 156 -9.31 -28.75 16.22
N GLU A 157 -8.77 -27.63 15.73
CA GLU A 157 -9.23 -26.30 16.13
C GLU A 157 -10.66 -26.03 15.64
N GLU A 158 -11.48 -25.51 16.55
CA GLU A 158 -12.83 -25.01 16.28
C GLU A 158 -12.88 -23.51 16.59
N SER A 159 -13.26 -22.70 15.60
CA SER A 159 -13.40 -21.25 15.80
C SER A 159 -14.59 -20.72 15.00
N LEU A 160 -14.95 -19.45 15.23
CA LEU A 160 -15.97 -18.79 14.42
C LEU A 160 -15.52 -18.73 12.96
N ASN A 161 -16.45 -18.87 12.03
CA ASN A 161 -16.13 -18.93 10.60
C ASN A 161 -15.43 -17.66 10.07
N ASP A 162 -15.73 -16.49 10.63
CA ASP A 162 -14.99 -15.24 10.36
C ASP A 162 -13.54 -15.28 10.87
N GLU A 163 -13.31 -15.88 12.03
CA GLU A 163 -11.98 -16.06 12.63
C GLU A 163 -11.19 -17.22 11.99
N MET A 164 -11.89 -18.20 11.37
CA MET A 164 -11.29 -19.37 10.74
C MET A 164 -10.36 -19.01 9.58
N ALA A 165 -10.61 -17.90 8.87
CA ALA A 165 -9.71 -17.40 7.85
C ALA A 165 -8.32 -17.03 8.42
N ASN A 166 -8.28 -16.40 9.60
CA ASN A 166 -7.04 -16.07 10.29
C ASN A 166 -6.32 -17.33 10.78
N HIS A 167 -7.06 -18.29 11.34
CA HIS A 167 -6.53 -19.59 11.70
C HIS A 167 -5.91 -20.30 10.50
N ILE A 168 -6.62 -20.40 9.36
CA ILE A 168 -6.14 -21.13 8.16
C ILE A 168 -4.78 -20.60 7.69
N VAL A 169 -4.55 -19.28 7.72
CA VAL A 169 -3.27 -18.67 7.34
C VAL A 169 -2.13 -19.08 8.28
N GLN A 170 -2.44 -19.23 9.57
CA GLN A 170 -1.50 -19.59 10.63
C GLN A 170 -1.48 -21.10 10.96
N CYS A 171 -2.32 -21.89 10.30
CA CYS A 171 -2.49 -23.30 10.61
C CYS A 171 -1.23 -24.09 10.24
N GLU A 172 -0.61 -24.75 11.22
CA GLU A 172 0.61 -25.56 11.02
C GLU A 172 0.39 -26.77 10.09
N TYR A 173 -0.86 -27.25 10.03
CA TYR A 173 -1.27 -28.34 9.15
C TYR A 173 -1.61 -27.87 7.73
N ARG A 174 -1.44 -26.57 7.44
CA ARG A 174 -1.59 -26.04 6.09
C ARG A 174 -0.53 -26.66 5.18
N SER A 175 -0.99 -27.46 4.24
CA SER A 175 -0.17 -28.04 3.18
C SER A 175 -0.29 -27.20 1.90
N ASN A 176 0.67 -27.38 0.99
CA ASN A 176 0.71 -26.73 -0.33
C ASN A 176 1.09 -25.23 -0.33
N ILE A 177 1.97 -24.81 0.57
CA ILE A 177 2.59 -23.48 0.53
C ILE A 177 3.71 -23.50 -0.53
N PRO A 178 3.64 -22.67 -1.59
CA PRO A 178 4.65 -22.61 -2.63
C PRO A 178 5.93 -21.94 -2.14
N CYS A 179 7.07 -22.30 -2.75
CA CYS A 179 8.33 -21.62 -2.54
C CYS A 179 8.23 -20.14 -2.96
N PRO A 180 8.79 -19.18 -2.20
CA PRO A 180 8.83 -17.76 -2.59
C PRO A 180 9.60 -17.48 -3.88
N PHE A 181 10.40 -18.44 -4.35
CA PHE A 181 11.12 -18.39 -5.61
C PHE A 181 10.36 -19.18 -6.69
N ASP A 182 9.05 -19.04 -6.78
CA ASP A 182 8.14 -19.84 -7.62
C ASP A 182 8.46 -19.77 -9.14
N ASP A 183 9.05 -18.66 -9.57
CA ASP A 183 9.56 -18.47 -10.93
C ASP A 183 10.67 -19.48 -11.30
N ILE A 184 11.49 -19.89 -10.32
CA ILE A 184 12.65 -20.78 -10.53
C ILE A 184 12.58 -22.09 -9.75
N CYS A 185 11.63 -22.22 -8.82
CA CYS A 185 11.47 -23.38 -7.94
C CYS A 185 9.99 -23.75 -7.78
N LYS A 186 9.62 -24.97 -8.22
CA LYS A 186 8.23 -25.46 -8.14
C LYS A 186 7.88 -26.19 -6.85
N PHE A 187 8.70 -26.04 -5.81
CA PHE A 187 8.46 -26.69 -4.53
C PHE A 187 7.19 -26.17 -3.85
N THR A 188 6.40 -27.08 -3.30
CA THR A 188 5.24 -26.80 -2.45
C THR A 188 5.26 -27.74 -1.25
N GLY A 189 4.97 -27.24 -0.04
CA GLY A 189 4.99 -28.08 1.16
C GLY A 189 4.21 -27.48 2.32
N THR A 190 4.30 -28.10 3.49
CA THR A 190 3.88 -27.47 4.76
C THR A 190 4.86 -26.38 5.16
N THR A 191 4.51 -25.56 6.16
CA THR A 191 5.40 -24.51 6.69
C THR A 191 6.78 -25.06 7.07
N THR A 192 6.83 -26.21 7.75
CA THR A 192 8.08 -26.89 8.15
C THR A 192 8.88 -27.37 6.95
N GLN A 193 8.21 -27.98 5.97
CA GLN A 193 8.86 -28.47 4.76
C GLN A 193 9.40 -27.33 3.90
N LEU A 194 8.68 -26.20 3.84
CA LEU A 194 9.13 -25.00 3.14
C LEU A 194 10.33 -24.35 3.83
N ALA A 195 10.32 -24.22 5.15
CA ALA A 195 11.46 -23.69 5.90
C ALA A 195 12.72 -24.51 5.65
N GLN A 196 12.61 -25.84 5.71
CA GLN A 196 13.73 -26.74 5.43
C GLN A 196 14.18 -26.67 3.97
N HIS A 197 13.24 -26.58 3.02
CA HIS A 197 13.56 -26.41 1.61
C HIS A 197 14.35 -25.13 1.35
N ILE A 198 13.90 -23.99 1.90
CA ILE A 198 14.59 -22.71 1.73
C ILE A 198 16.01 -22.81 2.30
N LEU A 199 16.20 -23.33 3.52
CA LEU A 199 17.53 -23.49 4.12
C LEU A 199 18.47 -24.35 3.25
N ASN A 200 17.95 -25.43 2.67
CA ASN A 200 18.75 -26.36 1.87
C ASN A 200 19.02 -25.85 0.44
N SER A 201 18.17 -24.99 -0.10
CA SER A 201 18.19 -24.58 -1.51
C SER A 201 18.51 -23.10 -1.72
N ILE A 202 18.75 -22.32 -0.66
CA ILE A 202 18.97 -20.86 -0.75
C ILE A 202 20.17 -20.50 -1.64
N TYR A 203 21.24 -21.29 -1.60
CA TYR A 203 22.43 -21.03 -2.42
C TYR A 203 22.11 -21.13 -3.92
N GLU A 204 21.38 -22.17 -4.33
CA GLU A 204 20.98 -22.36 -5.72
C GLU A 204 19.96 -21.29 -6.17
N HIS A 205 19.00 -20.94 -5.31
CA HIS A 205 18.06 -19.85 -5.63
C HIS A 205 18.78 -18.52 -5.86
N VAL A 206 19.73 -18.16 -5.00
CA VAL A 206 20.48 -16.91 -5.11
C VAL A 206 21.40 -16.92 -6.34
N LYS A 207 22.04 -18.05 -6.62
CA LYS A 207 22.93 -18.21 -7.77
C LYS A 207 22.20 -18.05 -9.09
N VAL A 208 21.09 -18.78 -9.28
CA VAL A 208 20.27 -18.70 -10.50
C VAL A 208 19.65 -17.32 -10.65
N ASN A 209 19.18 -16.71 -9.55
CA ASN A 209 18.62 -15.36 -9.60
C ASN A 209 19.66 -14.32 -10.02
N LYS A 210 20.90 -14.42 -9.51
CA LYS A 210 22.00 -13.55 -9.93
C LYS A 210 22.32 -13.70 -11.42
N GLU A 211 22.39 -14.92 -11.93
CA GLU A 211 22.66 -15.18 -13.36
C GLU A 211 21.56 -14.59 -14.26
N ILE A 212 20.29 -14.70 -13.86
CA ILE A 212 19.15 -14.10 -14.58
C ILE A 212 19.25 -12.58 -14.59
N GLU A 213 19.56 -11.95 -13.45
CA GLU A 213 19.73 -10.50 -13.38
C GLU A 213 20.94 -10.02 -14.21
N ASP A 214 22.06 -10.75 -14.19
CA ASP A 214 23.23 -10.46 -15.03
C ASP A 214 22.93 -10.57 -16.53
N ILE A 215 21.99 -11.44 -16.95
CA ILE A 215 21.51 -11.50 -18.34
C ILE A 215 20.66 -10.27 -18.67
N LYS A 216 19.73 -9.87 -17.77
CA LYS A 216 18.88 -8.69 -17.96
C LYS A 216 19.72 -7.42 -18.08
N ILE A 217 20.72 -7.24 -17.22
CA ILE A 217 21.63 -6.08 -17.25
C ILE A 217 22.35 -6.00 -18.59
N ARG A 218 22.94 -7.11 -19.06
CA ARG A 218 23.62 -7.14 -20.36
C ARG A 218 22.71 -6.78 -21.53
N SER A 219 21.45 -7.23 -21.50
CA SER A 219 20.45 -6.87 -22.52
C SER A 219 20.18 -5.37 -22.52
N LEU A 220 19.99 -4.77 -21.34
CA LEU A 220 19.74 -3.32 -21.20
C LEU A 220 20.95 -2.48 -21.62
N GLU A 221 22.16 -2.91 -21.28
CA GLU A 221 23.40 -2.26 -21.71
C GLU A 221 23.53 -2.23 -23.24
N GLN A 222 23.14 -3.32 -23.92
CA GLN A 222 23.13 -3.39 -25.37
C GLN A 222 22.12 -2.41 -25.99
N GLU A 223 20.92 -2.30 -25.43
CA GLU A 223 19.90 -1.35 -25.89
C GLU A 223 20.32 0.11 -25.67
N LEU A 224 20.96 0.39 -24.53
CA LEU A 224 21.49 1.71 -24.22
C LEU A 224 22.60 2.11 -25.20
N SER A 225 23.51 1.17 -25.54
CA SER A 225 24.56 1.36 -26.53
C SER A 225 23.99 1.69 -27.93
N LYS A 226 22.96 0.94 -28.38
CA LYS A 226 22.25 1.20 -29.64
C LYS A 226 21.54 2.56 -29.64
N SER A 227 20.94 2.94 -28.53
CA SER A 227 20.26 4.24 -28.41
C SER A 227 21.27 5.39 -28.44
N GLY A 228 22.40 5.23 -27.75
CA GLY A 228 23.50 6.19 -27.75
C GLY A 228 24.11 6.42 -29.14
N SER A 229 24.27 5.37 -29.96
CA SER A 229 24.76 5.53 -31.33
C SER A 229 23.74 6.23 -32.23
N ARG A 230 22.45 5.97 -32.07
CA ARG A 230 21.37 6.66 -32.79
C ARG A 230 21.31 8.15 -32.46
N ILE A 231 21.46 8.52 -31.19
CA ILE A 231 21.51 9.94 -30.76
C ILE A 231 22.67 10.65 -31.46
N LYS A 232 23.87 10.06 -31.46
CA LYS A 232 25.05 10.63 -32.16
C LYS A 232 24.81 10.84 -33.65
N SER A 233 24.09 9.93 -34.31
CA SER A 233 23.72 10.08 -35.73
C SER A 233 22.76 11.26 -35.93
N LEU A 234 21.72 11.36 -35.12
CA LEU A 234 20.73 12.43 -35.20
C LEU A 234 21.34 13.81 -34.88
N GLU A 235 22.26 13.89 -33.92
CA GLU A 235 23.00 15.12 -33.61
C GLU A 235 23.84 15.58 -34.81
N LYS A 236 24.48 14.64 -35.51
CA LYS A 236 25.23 14.92 -36.73
C LYS A 236 24.32 15.44 -37.84
N GLU A 237 23.21 14.75 -38.11
CA GLU A 237 22.21 15.16 -39.11
C GLU A 237 21.60 16.54 -38.78
N LEU A 238 21.31 16.81 -37.51
CA LEU A 238 20.81 18.11 -37.06
C LEU A 238 21.83 19.22 -37.28
N LYS A 239 23.11 18.95 -37.01
CA LYS A 239 24.19 19.90 -37.27
C LYS A 239 24.31 20.22 -38.76
N GLU A 240 24.34 19.20 -39.61
CA GLU A 240 24.37 19.36 -41.06
C GLU A 240 23.15 20.15 -41.56
N CYS A 241 21.96 19.86 -41.03
CA CYS A 241 20.74 20.59 -41.34
C CYS A 241 20.83 22.07 -40.96
N LYS A 242 21.28 22.39 -39.73
CA LYS A 242 21.49 23.77 -39.27
C LYS A 242 22.52 24.54 -40.11
N GLU A 243 23.56 23.86 -40.60
CA GLU A 243 24.58 24.45 -41.48
C GLU A 243 24.05 24.65 -42.92
N SER A 244 23.11 23.84 -43.38
CA SER A 244 22.54 23.93 -44.73
C SER A 244 21.46 25.01 -44.89
N ILE A 245 20.69 25.30 -43.82
CA ILE A 245 19.59 26.28 -43.89
C ILE A 245 20.16 27.69 -43.83
N LYS A 246 20.02 28.41 -44.95
CA LYS A 246 20.38 29.82 -45.06
C LYS A 246 19.19 30.70 -44.66
N ILE A 247 19.44 31.66 -43.78
CA ILE A 247 18.47 32.64 -43.31
C ILE A 247 19.03 34.05 -43.45
N HIS A 248 18.14 35.03 -43.62
CA HIS A 248 18.50 36.44 -43.57
C HIS A 248 18.68 36.89 -42.12
N CYS A 249 19.61 37.83 -41.88
CA CYS A 249 19.75 38.47 -40.58
C CYS A 249 18.43 39.12 -40.13
N GLU A 250 18.09 39.00 -38.84
CA GLU A 250 16.89 39.64 -38.25
C GLU A 250 16.87 41.16 -38.48
N ASN A 251 18.04 41.80 -38.45
CA ASN A 251 18.23 43.23 -38.68
C ASN A 251 18.10 43.64 -40.16
N GLN A 252 17.78 42.71 -41.08
CA GLN A 252 17.35 43.06 -42.44
C GLN A 252 15.90 43.53 -42.47
N PHE A 253 15.09 43.20 -41.48
CA PHE A 253 13.65 43.43 -41.52
C PHE A 253 13.27 44.62 -40.64
N LYS A 254 12.39 45.47 -41.14
CA LYS A 254 11.76 46.56 -40.40
C LYS A 254 10.25 46.38 -40.40
N TYR A 255 9.62 46.62 -39.25
CA TYR A 255 8.17 46.59 -39.17
C TYR A 255 7.58 47.86 -39.80
N SER A 256 6.75 47.69 -40.84
CA SER A 256 6.01 48.78 -41.48
C SER A 256 4.65 48.93 -40.82
N LYS A 257 4.39 50.13 -40.24
CA LYS A 257 3.12 50.44 -39.57
C LYS A 257 1.95 50.53 -40.56
N ASP A 258 2.24 50.94 -41.80
CA ASP A 258 1.23 51.14 -42.84
C ASP A 258 0.74 49.80 -43.40
N SER A 259 1.64 48.83 -43.57
CA SER A 259 1.33 47.50 -44.09
C SER A 259 1.17 46.43 -43.01
N LYS A 260 1.40 46.76 -41.73
CA LYS A 260 1.35 45.88 -40.55
C LYS A 260 2.17 44.59 -40.69
N LYS A 261 3.25 44.59 -41.48
CA LYS A 261 4.13 43.43 -41.71
C LYS A 261 5.60 43.83 -41.63
N TRP A 262 6.46 42.82 -41.46
CA TRP A 262 7.90 42.97 -41.56
C TRP A 262 8.30 43.03 -43.04
N GLU A 263 9.02 44.07 -43.41
CA GLU A 263 9.48 44.33 -44.77
C GLU A 263 11.02 44.41 -44.78
N LYS A 264 11.64 44.04 -45.89
CA LYS A 264 13.10 44.14 -46.03
C LYS A 264 13.50 45.62 -46.07
N ASP A 265 14.34 46.04 -45.13
CA ASP A 265 14.96 47.36 -45.09
C ASP A 265 16.28 47.31 -45.88
N ALA A 266 16.39 48.12 -46.92
CA ALA A 266 17.61 48.26 -47.71
C ALA A 266 18.78 48.85 -46.88
N ARG A 267 18.48 49.52 -45.75
CA ARG A 267 19.46 50.03 -44.79
C ARG A 267 19.76 49.05 -43.66
N GLY A 268 19.11 47.89 -43.64
CA GLY A 268 19.35 46.81 -42.68
C GLY A 268 20.49 45.88 -43.10
N CYS A 269 20.82 44.92 -42.25
CA CYS A 269 21.88 43.94 -42.51
C CYS A 269 21.50 43.03 -43.70
N GLN A 270 22.26 43.09 -44.79
CA GLN A 270 22.01 42.25 -45.97
C GLN A 270 22.70 40.86 -45.90
N GLU A 271 23.39 40.55 -44.81
CA GLU A 271 24.08 39.27 -44.67
C GLU A 271 23.10 38.08 -44.58
N ILE A 272 23.45 37.01 -45.28
CA ILE A 272 22.77 35.72 -45.23
C ILE A 272 23.67 34.78 -44.42
N VAL A 273 23.14 34.29 -43.31
CA VAL A 273 23.83 33.41 -42.37
C VAL A 273 23.15 32.05 -42.34
N THR A 274 23.76 31.08 -41.68
CA THR A 274 23.12 29.77 -41.49
C THR A 274 22.40 29.75 -40.14
N VAL A 275 21.43 28.86 -39.96
CA VAL A 275 20.79 28.66 -38.65
C VAL A 275 21.85 28.35 -37.58
N ALA A 276 22.93 27.63 -37.93
CA ALA A 276 24.05 27.36 -37.03
C ALA A 276 24.84 28.60 -36.61
N THR A 277 24.97 29.61 -37.48
CA THR A 277 25.82 30.80 -37.23
C THR A 277 25.02 32.07 -36.91
N SER A 278 23.69 32.01 -36.97
CA SER A 278 22.80 33.15 -36.72
C SER A 278 23.04 33.82 -35.37
N ASP A 279 23.15 33.05 -34.30
CA ASP A 279 23.39 33.58 -32.95
C ASP A 279 24.76 34.25 -32.85
N ASN A 280 25.78 33.68 -33.50
CA ASN A 280 27.11 34.29 -33.56
C ASN A 280 27.08 35.60 -34.38
N HIS A 281 26.40 35.61 -35.52
CA HIS A 281 26.24 36.80 -36.34
C HIS A 281 25.52 37.92 -35.57
N LYS A 282 24.49 37.62 -34.77
CA LYS A 282 23.78 38.60 -33.93
C LYS A 282 24.72 39.39 -33.01
N LEU A 283 25.77 38.74 -32.49
CA LEU A 283 26.78 39.38 -31.63
C LEU A 283 27.69 40.35 -32.40
N ILE A 284 27.98 40.06 -33.67
CA ILE A 284 28.92 40.85 -34.49
C ILE A 284 28.22 41.79 -35.49
N CYS A 285 26.91 41.67 -35.68
CA CYS A 285 26.14 42.44 -36.66
C CYS A 285 26.26 43.94 -36.40
N LYS A 286 26.73 44.68 -37.42
CA LYS A 286 26.91 46.13 -37.37
C LYS A 286 25.60 46.90 -37.22
N TYR A 287 24.51 46.31 -37.70
CA TYR A 287 23.16 46.87 -37.66
C TYR A 287 22.40 46.48 -36.39
N ASN A 288 23.05 45.80 -35.44
CA ASN A 288 22.43 45.51 -34.16
C ASN A 288 22.30 46.80 -33.34
N LEU A 289 21.11 47.03 -32.77
CA LEU A 289 20.83 48.18 -31.91
C LEU A 289 21.45 47.95 -30.54
N VAL A 290 22.33 48.86 -30.15
CA VAL A 290 23.04 48.82 -28.87
C VAL A 290 22.86 50.14 -28.13
N LYS A 291 22.69 50.06 -26.81
CA LYS A 291 22.60 51.23 -25.91
C LYS A 291 23.99 51.82 -25.67
N CYS A 292 24.05 53.14 -25.56
CA CYS A 292 25.27 53.83 -25.13
C CYS A 292 25.72 53.35 -23.74
N GLN A 293 27.02 53.16 -23.56
CA GLN A 293 27.60 52.67 -22.31
C GLN A 293 27.83 53.79 -21.27
N HIS A 294 27.67 55.06 -21.64
CA HIS A 294 27.85 56.18 -20.73
C HIS A 294 26.63 56.32 -19.79
N LYS A 295 26.88 56.36 -18.48
CA LYS A 295 25.83 56.56 -17.46
C LYS A 295 25.11 57.89 -17.70
N GLY A 296 23.80 57.83 -17.93
CA GLY A 296 22.96 59.00 -18.22
C GLY A 296 22.70 59.25 -19.70
N CYS A 297 23.25 58.42 -20.60
CA CYS A 297 22.95 58.48 -22.04
C CYS A 297 22.00 57.33 -22.45
N ASP A 298 20.72 57.64 -22.72
CA ASP A 298 19.72 56.67 -23.15
C ASP A 298 19.65 56.48 -24.67
N VAL A 299 20.69 56.88 -25.40
CA VAL A 299 20.69 56.82 -26.86
C VAL A 299 20.95 55.39 -27.33
N GLU A 300 20.01 54.84 -28.09
CA GLU A 300 20.13 53.60 -28.84
C GLU A 300 20.56 53.88 -30.27
N LEU A 301 21.61 53.20 -30.72
CA LEU A 301 22.24 53.43 -32.02
C LEU A 301 22.56 52.08 -32.66
N LEU A 302 22.81 52.10 -33.97
CA LEU A 302 23.48 50.96 -34.61
C LEU A 302 24.90 50.82 -34.05
N LYS A 303 25.37 49.57 -33.93
CA LYS A 303 26.73 49.26 -33.44
C LYS A 303 27.83 49.98 -34.24
N ASP A 304 27.63 50.19 -35.54
CA ASP A 304 28.55 50.93 -36.41
C ASP A 304 28.64 52.44 -36.05
N ASP A 305 27.51 53.04 -35.66
CA ASP A 305 27.42 54.46 -35.32
C ASP A 305 27.87 54.76 -33.88
N MET A 306 28.05 53.72 -33.07
CA MET A 306 28.47 53.86 -31.67
C MET A 306 29.81 54.59 -31.54
N ALA A 307 30.77 54.37 -32.43
CA ALA A 307 32.07 55.04 -32.38
C ALA A 307 31.95 56.56 -32.57
N ASN A 308 31.13 56.99 -33.52
CA ASN A 308 30.86 58.41 -33.80
C ASN A 308 30.09 59.05 -32.65
N HIS A 309 29.09 58.36 -32.09
CA HIS A 309 28.38 58.83 -30.91
C HIS A 309 29.29 58.99 -29.70
N LEU A 310 30.14 57.99 -29.41
CA LEU A 310 31.06 58.06 -28.27
C LEU A 310 32.02 59.25 -28.35
N ALA A 311 32.44 59.64 -29.57
CA ALA A 311 33.29 60.81 -29.81
C ALA A 311 32.59 62.16 -29.62
N GLN A 312 31.25 62.18 -29.64
CA GLN A 312 30.43 63.40 -29.53
C GLN A 312 29.49 63.36 -28.32
N CYS A 313 29.58 62.31 -27.50
CA CYS A 313 28.67 62.06 -26.41
C CYS A 313 28.87 63.14 -25.35
N LYS A 314 27.81 63.88 -24.99
CA LYS A 314 27.88 64.91 -23.95
C LYS A 314 28.23 64.37 -22.56
N TYR A 315 28.11 63.05 -22.39
CA TYR A 315 28.47 62.31 -21.18
C TYR A 315 29.87 61.67 -21.27
N GLN A 316 30.68 62.05 -22.26
CA GLN A 316 32.07 61.62 -22.38
C GLN A 316 32.87 62.15 -21.18
N PRO A 317 33.60 61.29 -20.43
CA PRO A 317 34.34 61.74 -19.26
C PRO A 317 35.42 62.75 -19.66
N LYS A 318 35.41 63.95 -19.04
CA LYS A 318 36.50 64.94 -19.15
C LYS A 318 37.72 64.42 -18.39
N GLU A 319 38.80 64.13 -19.11
CA GLU A 319 40.16 63.81 -18.60
C GLU A 319 40.22 63.18 -17.21
N GLU A 320 39.44 62.14 -16.99
CA GLU A 320 39.62 61.28 -15.83
C GLU A 320 40.84 60.40 -16.09
N LYS A 321 41.81 60.45 -15.16
CA LYS A 321 42.87 59.45 -15.12
C LYS A 321 42.21 58.11 -14.88
N ILE A 322 42.13 57.31 -15.93
CA ILE A 322 41.56 55.98 -15.86
C ILE A 322 42.64 55.01 -15.39
N SER A 323 42.24 54.02 -14.60
CA SER A 323 43.11 52.92 -14.21
C SER A 323 43.26 51.92 -15.35
N CYS A 324 44.39 51.21 -15.36
CA CYS A 324 44.64 50.13 -16.29
C CYS A 324 43.46 49.13 -16.27
N PRO A 325 42.88 48.77 -17.44
CA PRO A 325 41.67 47.94 -17.52
C PRO A 325 41.86 46.51 -17.02
N PHE A 326 43.11 46.07 -16.81
CA PHE A 326 43.42 44.80 -16.15
C PHE A 326 43.17 44.82 -14.63
N GLY A 327 42.74 45.96 -14.07
CA GLY A 327 42.37 46.10 -12.67
C GLY A 327 43.58 46.36 -11.76
N THR A 328 43.34 47.04 -10.63
CA THR A 328 44.38 47.45 -9.68
C THR A 328 45.12 46.29 -9.01
N ASP A 329 44.52 45.10 -9.05
CA ASP A 329 45.09 43.87 -8.49
C ASP A 329 46.20 43.29 -9.38
N ILE A 330 46.17 43.62 -10.67
CA ILE A 330 47.14 43.15 -11.68
C ILE A 330 48.09 44.29 -12.07
N CYS A 331 47.55 45.51 -12.22
CA CYS A 331 48.31 46.68 -12.61
C CYS A 331 47.73 47.96 -11.99
N LYS A 332 48.54 48.65 -11.18
CA LYS A 332 48.15 49.90 -10.51
C LYS A 332 48.36 51.16 -11.38
N TYR A 333 48.75 50.99 -12.64
CA TYR A 333 49.00 52.12 -13.54
C TYR A 333 47.72 52.92 -13.78
N THR A 334 47.82 54.24 -13.68
CA THR A 334 46.73 55.18 -13.97
C THR A 334 47.27 56.27 -14.88
N GLY A 335 46.49 56.67 -15.87
CA GLY A 335 46.92 57.63 -16.87
C GLY A 335 45.76 58.16 -17.71
N THR A 336 46.08 59.09 -18.59
CA THR A 336 45.17 59.48 -19.68
C THR A 336 44.98 58.31 -20.64
N LYS A 337 43.92 58.34 -21.45
CA LYS A 337 43.62 57.25 -22.40
C LYS A 337 44.80 56.91 -23.32
N THR A 338 45.49 57.93 -23.85
CA THR A 338 46.67 57.77 -24.70
C THR A 338 47.86 57.16 -23.97
N GLU A 339 48.07 57.50 -22.70
CA GLU A 339 49.13 56.92 -21.87
C GLU A 339 48.83 55.46 -21.50
N ILE A 340 47.55 55.15 -21.24
CA ILE A 340 47.07 53.79 -20.96
C ILE A 340 47.21 52.90 -22.20
N ASP A 341 46.84 53.38 -23.38
CA ASP A 341 46.95 52.61 -24.63
C ASP A 341 48.42 52.24 -24.92
N GLN A 342 49.35 53.19 -24.73
CA GLN A 342 50.78 52.94 -24.88
C GLN A 342 51.33 52.00 -23.78
N HIS A 343 50.87 52.16 -22.53
CA HIS A 343 51.21 51.27 -21.41
C HIS A 343 50.76 49.83 -21.68
N ILE A 344 49.55 49.63 -22.21
CA ILE A 344 49.03 48.31 -22.56
C ILE A 344 49.89 47.70 -23.66
N LEU A 345 50.18 48.41 -24.76
CA LEU A 345 51.01 47.88 -25.85
C LEU A 345 52.39 47.41 -25.37
N ASN A 346 53.02 48.15 -24.46
CA ASN A 346 54.34 47.83 -23.94
C ASN A 346 54.32 46.73 -22.86
N SER A 347 53.22 46.59 -22.13
CA SER A 347 53.14 45.75 -20.92
C SER A 347 52.15 44.57 -21.02
N ILE A 348 51.48 44.37 -22.16
CA ILE A 348 50.41 43.37 -22.30
C ILE A 348 50.90 41.95 -22.03
N SER A 349 52.13 41.62 -22.43
CA SER A 349 52.73 40.31 -22.17
C SER A 349 52.91 40.08 -20.67
N HIS A 350 53.23 41.12 -19.90
CA HIS A 350 53.32 41.06 -18.44
C HIS A 350 51.94 40.91 -17.81
N HIS A 351 50.93 41.68 -18.24
CA HIS A 351 49.57 41.57 -17.71
C HIS A 351 48.95 40.18 -17.95
N ILE A 352 49.12 39.62 -19.15
CA ILE A 352 48.61 38.27 -19.47
C ILE A 352 49.31 37.23 -18.60
N ASN A 353 50.63 37.34 -18.41
CA ASN A 353 51.36 36.39 -17.59
C ASN A 353 50.92 36.43 -16.11
N VAL A 354 50.80 37.63 -15.53
CA VAL A 354 50.34 37.81 -14.14
C VAL A 354 48.90 37.32 -13.97
N ASN A 355 48.02 37.60 -14.93
CA ASN A 355 46.63 37.14 -14.87
C ASN A 355 46.51 35.62 -15.01
N ASN A 356 47.27 35.01 -15.93
CA ASN A 356 47.29 33.56 -16.10
C ASN A 356 47.82 32.87 -14.85
N GLN A 357 48.89 33.40 -14.26
CA GLN A 357 49.43 32.88 -13.02
C GLN A 357 48.42 32.97 -11.87
N ARG A 358 47.69 34.09 -11.77
CA ARG A 358 46.60 34.24 -10.79
C ARG A 358 45.47 33.24 -11.02
N ILE A 359 45.06 33.03 -12.26
CA ILE A 359 44.02 32.04 -12.61
C ILE A 359 44.50 30.64 -12.27
N ASP A 360 45.76 30.30 -12.58
CA ASP A 360 46.36 29.02 -12.22
C ASP A 360 46.40 28.81 -10.70
N ASP A 361 46.72 29.85 -9.94
CA ASP A 361 46.73 29.79 -8.48
C ASP A 361 45.30 29.64 -7.90
N GLN A 362 44.30 30.30 -8.50
CA GLN A 362 42.89 30.11 -8.16
C GLN A 362 42.42 28.69 -8.48
N ILE A 363 42.78 28.14 -9.63
CA ILE A 363 42.46 26.76 -10.03
C ILE A 363 43.09 25.78 -9.04
N LYS A 364 44.36 25.99 -8.66
CA LYS A 364 45.03 25.15 -7.64
C LYS A 364 44.34 25.24 -6.28
N SER A 365 43.94 26.43 -5.86
CA SER A 365 43.20 26.62 -4.60
C SER A 365 41.88 25.85 -4.61
N LEU A 366 41.08 26.01 -5.67
CA LEU A 366 39.81 25.31 -5.81
C LEU A 366 39.99 23.79 -5.91
N GLN A 367 41.02 23.31 -6.60
CA GLN A 367 41.35 21.89 -6.64
C GLN A 367 41.70 21.34 -5.25
N GLN A 368 42.43 22.11 -4.45
CA GLN A 368 42.81 21.74 -3.10
C GLN A 368 41.59 21.72 -2.16
N GLU A 369 40.73 22.74 -2.22
CA GLU A 369 39.46 22.80 -1.49
C GLU A 369 38.55 21.62 -1.85
N PHE A 370 38.42 21.30 -3.15
CA PHE A 370 37.65 20.15 -3.61
C PHE A 370 38.22 18.84 -3.06
N LYS A 371 39.55 18.69 -3.05
CA LYS A 371 40.22 17.50 -2.52
C LYS A 371 40.00 17.33 -1.02
N ASP A 372 40.03 18.42 -0.27
CA ASP A 372 39.81 18.39 1.18
C ASP A 372 38.33 18.17 1.52
N CYS A 373 37.40 18.74 0.75
CA CYS A 373 35.98 18.42 0.82
C CYS A 373 35.73 16.92 0.58
N MET A 374 36.32 16.34 -0.47
CA MET A 374 36.18 14.92 -0.78
C MET A 374 36.75 14.02 0.33
N LYS A 375 37.87 14.40 0.97
CA LYS A 375 38.38 13.69 2.14
C LYS A 375 37.42 13.76 3.32
N SER A 376 36.86 14.93 3.60
CA SER A 376 35.90 15.13 4.69
C SER A 376 34.63 14.30 4.48
N ILE A 377 34.09 14.28 3.26
CA ILE A 377 32.94 13.43 2.90
C ILE A 377 33.28 11.95 3.08
N LYS A 378 34.47 11.51 2.68
CA LYS A 378 34.91 10.12 2.83
C LYS A 378 35.01 9.71 4.30
N GLU A 379 35.55 10.57 5.15
CA GLU A 379 35.65 10.33 6.59
C GLU A 379 34.27 10.33 7.26
N SER A 380 33.41 11.29 6.91
CA SER A 380 32.03 11.33 7.39
C SER A 380 31.29 10.04 7.06
N ASN A 381 31.35 9.58 5.80
CA ASN A 381 30.72 8.31 5.39
C ASN A 381 31.28 7.09 6.12
N LYS A 382 32.58 7.08 6.45
CA LYS A 382 33.19 6.01 7.24
C LYS A 382 32.61 6.00 8.66
N ASN A 383 32.52 7.17 9.29
CA ASN A 383 31.95 7.30 10.62
C ASN A 383 30.47 6.90 10.65
N THR A 384 29.67 7.35 9.67
CA THR A 384 28.25 6.95 9.58
C THR A 384 28.11 5.44 9.40
N LYS A 385 29.01 4.82 8.62
CA LYS A 385 29.01 3.36 8.44
C LYS A 385 29.32 2.65 9.76
N GLU A 386 30.30 3.10 10.52
CA GLU A 386 30.64 2.54 11.83
C GLU A 386 29.50 2.74 12.85
N GLU A 387 28.84 3.90 12.86
CA GLU A 387 27.67 4.17 13.70
C GLU A 387 26.49 3.23 13.38
N ILE A 388 26.18 3.06 12.10
CA ILE A 388 25.11 2.13 11.66
C ILE A 388 25.47 0.70 12.07
N GLN A 389 26.73 0.29 11.90
CA GLN A 389 27.16 -1.07 12.25
C GLN A 389 27.10 -1.32 13.77
N ASN A 390 27.46 -0.33 14.58
CA ASN A 390 27.32 -0.40 16.04
C ASN A 390 25.85 -0.45 16.46
N SER A 391 24.99 0.37 15.84
CA SER A 391 23.54 0.36 16.10
C SER A 391 22.89 -1.00 15.78
N ILE A 392 23.27 -1.61 14.67
CA ILE A 392 22.83 -2.97 14.31
C ILE A 392 23.29 -3.98 15.35
N SER A 393 24.56 -3.92 15.78
CA SER A 393 25.09 -4.84 16.80
C SER A 393 24.35 -4.72 18.13
N MET A 394 24.08 -3.50 18.59
CA MET A 394 23.29 -3.25 19.80
C MET A 394 21.85 -3.77 19.71
N HIS A 395 21.20 -3.63 18.55
CA HIS A 395 19.86 -4.18 18.35
C HIS A 395 19.85 -5.71 18.31
N ILE A 396 20.89 -6.34 17.75
CA ILE A 396 21.05 -7.79 17.80
C ILE A 396 21.21 -8.27 19.25
N GLU A 397 22.08 -7.63 20.04
CA GLU A 397 22.29 -7.97 21.45
C GLU A 397 21.02 -7.77 22.30
N ALA A 398 20.31 -6.66 22.12
CA ALA A 398 19.06 -6.40 22.82
C ALA A 398 17.98 -7.45 22.47
N ASN A 399 17.87 -7.83 21.20
CA ASN A 399 16.94 -8.88 20.79
C ASN A 399 17.32 -10.25 21.38
N ASN A 400 18.62 -10.56 21.43
CA ASN A 400 19.11 -11.81 22.05
C ASN A 400 18.83 -11.84 23.56
N GLN A 401 19.02 -10.73 24.28
CA GLN A 401 18.67 -10.64 25.71
C GLN A 401 17.16 -10.78 25.95
N ILE A 402 16.31 -10.20 25.10
CA ILE A 402 14.86 -10.37 25.17
C ILE A 402 14.50 -11.84 24.94
N THR A 403 15.11 -12.52 23.97
CA THR A 403 14.88 -13.96 23.77
C THR A 403 15.35 -14.78 24.95
N ASP A 404 16.52 -14.50 25.52
CA ASP A 404 17.04 -15.22 26.69
C ASP A 404 16.13 -15.04 27.91
N THR A 405 15.65 -13.82 28.15
CA THR A 405 14.71 -13.52 29.24
C THR A 405 13.38 -14.25 29.04
N ASN A 406 12.82 -14.21 27.83
CA ASN A 406 11.58 -14.92 27.51
C ASN A 406 11.74 -16.44 27.62
N VAL A 407 12.91 -16.99 27.25
CA VAL A 407 13.21 -18.42 27.40
C VAL A 407 13.27 -18.79 28.88
N GLU A 408 13.85 -17.93 29.73
CA GLU A 408 13.97 -18.23 31.15
C GLU A 408 12.65 -18.02 31.92
N ASP A 409 11.82 -17.07 31.52
CA ASP A 409 10.45 -16.93 32.02
C ASP A 409 9.60 -18.16 31.65
N LEU A 410 9.68 -18.63 30.40
CA LEU A 410 9.01 -19.87 29.97
C LEU A 410 9.53 -21.10 30.71
N ARG A 411 10.83 -21.12 31.03
CA ARG A 411 11.43 -22.20 31.82
C ARG A 411 10.89 -22.19 33.25
N LEU A 412 10.73 -21.03 33.88
CA LEU A 412 10.15 -20.90 35.22
C LEU A 412 8.68 -21.31 35.23
N GLU A 413 7.88 -20.88 34.25
CA GLU A 413 6.50 -21.33 34.04
C GLU A 413 6.41 -22.85 33.89
N LEU A 414 7.29 -23.43 33.07
CA LEU A 414 7.36 -24.88 32.90
C LEU A 414 7.74 -25.60 34.20
N MET A 415 8.64 -25.05 35.02
CA MET A 415 8.98 -25.63 36.33
C MET A 415 7.83 -25.55 37.33
N GLU A 416 7.00 -24.49 37.30
CA GLU A 416 5.75 -24.43 38.08
C GLU A 416 4.74 -25.47 37.61
N LEU A 417 4.51 -25.58 36.30
CA LEU A 417 3.62 -26.59 35.71
C LEU A 417 4.08 -28.02 36.04
N ILE A 418 5.39 -28.29 36.02
CA ILE A 418 5.95 -29.57 36.44
C ILE A 418 5.73 -29.82 37.94
N LYS A 419 5.87 -28.80 38.80
CA LYS A 419 5.54 -28.91 40.23
C LYS A 419 4.05 -29.18 40.46
N GLU A 420 3.16 -28.55 39.70
CA GLU A 420 1.71 -28.78 39.77
C GLU A 420 1.31 -30.15 39.21
N SER A 421 1.94 -30.59 38.13
CA SER A 421 1.81 -31.94 37.58
C SER A 421 2.32 -33.00 38.56
N ASN A 422 3.42 -32.74 39.26
CA ASN A 422 3.96 -33.65 40.28
C ASN A 422 3.12 -33.69 41.56
N LYS A 423 2.31 -32.66 41.85
CA LYS A 423 1.25 -32.72 42.88
C LYS A 423 0.09 -33.62 42.44
N HIS A 424 -0.09 -33.82 41.13
CA HIS A 424 -1.13 -34.64 40.52
C HIS A 424 -0.57 -35.89 39.83
N ALA A 425 0.54 -36.45 40.33
CA ALA A 425 1.23 -37.59 39.72
C ALA A 425 0.42 -38.91 39.79
N VAL A 426 -0.65 -38.99 39.00
CA VAL A 426 -1.17 -40.17 38.33
C VAL A 426 -1.70 -39.69 36.96
N ILE A 427 -0.88 -39.93 35.92
CA ILE A 427 -1.22 -40.20 34.51
C ILE A 427 -1.06 -39.07 33.45
N GLN A 428 -0.05 -39.35 32.61
CA GLN A 428 0.10 -39.22 31.14
C GLN A 428 0.17 -37.85 30.43
N PHE A 429 1.39 -37.61 29.97
CA PHE A 429 1.90 -36.74 28.91
C PHE A 429 0.99 -36.58 27.69
N GLU A 430 0.67 -35.32 27.39
CA GLU A 430 0.67 -34.66 26.08
C GLU A 430 0.44 -33.15 26.38
N TRP A 431 0.87 -32.22 25.51
CA TRP A 431 0.70 -30.74 25.58
C TRP A 431 1.84 -29.88 26.18
N VAL A 432 2.78 -29.43 25.32
CA VAL A 432 3.34 -28.05 25.28
C VAL A 432 3.89 -27.90 23.85
N ILE A 433 3.47 -26.97 22.98
CA ILE A 433 3.98 -25.59 22.83
C ILE A 433 3.10 -24.91 21.75
N PRO A 434 2.50 -23.74 22.01
CA PRO A 434 2.62 -22.64 21.05
C PRO A 434 2.69 -21.26 21.73
N ASN A 435 3.79 -20.51 21.59
CA ASN A 435 3.84 -19.11 22.04
C ASN A 435 4.81 -18.17 21.31
N TYR A 436 5.36 -18.56 20.16
CA TYR A 436 6.21 -17.65 19.37
C TYR A 436 5.57 -17.38 18.02
N LEU A 437 5.62 -16.11 17.60
CA LEU A 437 5.42 -15.59 16.23
C LEU A 437 4.08 -14.90 15.91
N LEU A 438 3.76 -13.86 16.68
CA LEU A 438 3.10 -12.66 16.15
C LEU A 438 4.15 -11.54 15.98
N LYS A 439 4.42 -11.10 14.74
CA LYS A 439 4.71 -9.71 14.28
C LYS A 439 5.48 -9.68 12.95
N CYS A 440 4.76 -9.55 11.84
CA CYS A 440 5.26 -8.88 10.62
C CYS A 440 4.08 -8.37 9.77
N PRO A 441 4.14 -7.14 9.21
CA PRO A 441 3.03 -6.53 8.48
C PRO A 441 2.95 -6.99 7.00
N PRO A 442 1.79 -6.87 6.33
CA PRO A 442 1.58 -7.36 4.97
C PRO A 442 2.18 -6.41 3.90
N PRO A 443 2.69 -6.94 2.76
CA PRO A 443 3.03 -6.11 1.61
C PRO A 443 1.79 -5.72 0.79
N LYS A 444 1.74 -4.44 0.38
CA LYS A 444 0.68 -3.82 -0.41
C LYS A 444 0.61 -4.41 -1.82
N ALA A 445 -0.59 -4.83 -2.24
CA ALA A 445 -0.89 -5.25 -3.60
C ALA A 445 -0.75 -4.09 -4.60
N ARG A 446 -0.05 -4.31 -5.72
CA ARG A 446 -0.18 -3.49 -6.94
C ARG A 446 -1.47 -3.88 -7.65
N GLN A 447 -2.28 -2.87 -7.97
CA GLN A 447 -3.49 -2.98 -8.79
C GLN A 447 -3.12 -3.25 -10.26
N GLY A 448 -3.79 -4.24 -10.84
CA GLY A 448 -4.09 -4.31 -12.27
C GLY A 448 -5.59 -4.07 -12.46
#